data_AF-A0A6B1HRK5-F1
#
_entry.id   AF-A0A6B1HRK5-F1
#
_cell.length_a   1.000
_cell.length_b   1.000
_cell.length_c   1.000
_cell.angle_alpha   90.00
_cell.angle_beta   90.00
_cell.angle_gamma   90.00
#
_symmetry.space_group_name_H-M   'P 1'
#
loop_
_entity.id
_entity.type
_entity.pdbx_description
1 polymer ?
#
loop_
_entity_poly.entity_id
_entity_poly.type
_entity_poly.pdbx_seq_one_letter_code
_entity_poly.pdbx_strand_id
1 'polypeptide(L)'
;GMRDLEIIARELLPNLLPYLAASFVSAVGAAVLASIGLEALGLGPQNEPTLGMTIYWALYYTSLLRGMWWWWAPPIVMIVLIFLGLFLVSMGLDRIANPRIWKVSS
;
A
#
# COMPACT_ATOMS: atom_id res chain seq x y z
N GLY A 1 16.71 -13.38 -30.26
CA GLY A 1 16.00 -13.92 -29.08
C GLY A 1 15.91 -12.82 -28.07
N MET A 2 14.71 -12.46 -27.64
CA MET A 2 14.56 -11.54 -26.50
C MET A 2 15.07 -12.26 -25.24
N ARG A 3 15.75 -11.52 -24.38
CA ARG A 3 16.30 -12.07 -23.14
C ARG A 3 15.13 -12.40 -22.22
N ASP A 4 15.18 -13.52 -21.50
CA ASP A 4 14.08 -13.96 -20.62
C ASP A 4 13.65 -12.89 -19.60
N LEU A 5 14.60 -12.06 -19.14
CA LEU A 5 14.34 -10.92 -18.27
C LEU A 5 13.45 -9.84 -18.93
N GLU A 6 13.56 -9.65 -20.25
CA GLU A 6 12.72 -8.70 -20.99
C GLU A 6 11.27 -9.20 -21.07
N ILE A 7 11.07 -10.51 -21.28
CA ILE A 7 9.73 -11.14 -21.27
C ILE A 7 9.11 -11.01 -19.87
N ILE A 8 9.88 -11.29 -18.82
CA ILE A 8 9.42 -11.16 -17.43
C ILE A 8 9.00 -9.72 -17.14
N ALA A 9 9.85 -8.73 -17.45
CA ALA A 9 9.58 -7.33 -17.13
C ALA A 9 8.46 -6.71 -17.97
N ARG A 10 8.30 -7.14 -19.23
CA ARG A 10 7.46 -6.45 -20.22
C ARG A 10 6.13 -7.15 -20.49
N GLU A 11 6.03 -8.44 -20.21
CA GLU A 11 4.80 -9.23 -20.44
C GLU A 11 4.21 -9.80 -19.14
N LEU A 12 5.04 -10.38 -18.27
CA LEU A 12 4.55 -11.01 -17.02
C LEU A 12 4.29 -9.99 -15.91
N LEU A 13 5.25 -9.10 -15.64
CA LEU A 13 5.15 -8.09 -14.58
C LEU A 13 3.88 -7.24 -14.70
N PRO A 14 3.57 -6.60 -15.85
CA PRO A 14 2.39 -5.75 -15.98
C PRO A 14 1.08 -6.49 -15.74
N ASN A 15 0.98 -7.74 -16.21
CA ASN A 15 -0.22 -8.56 -16.01
C ASN A 15 -0.39 -9.02 -14.56
N LEU A 16 0.70 -9.23 -13.82
CA LEU A 16 0.68 -9.67 -12.42
C LEU A 16 0.57 -8.51 -11.43
N LEU A 17 0.96 -7.31 -11.82
CA LEU A 17 0.99 -6.13 -10.96
C LEU A 17 -0.35 -5.77 -10.29
N PRO A 18 -1.51 -5.81 -10.99
CA PRO A 18 -2.81 -5.58 -10.34
C PRO A 18 -3.09 -6.60 -9.23
N TYR A 19 -2.76 -7.87 -9.47
CA TYR A 19 -2.92 -8.92 -8.47
C TYR A 19 -1.96 -8.73 -7.29
N LEU A 20 -0.68 -8.46 -7.56
CA LEU A 20 0.34 -8.20 -6.54
C LEU A 20 -0.03 -6.98 -5.69
N ALA A 21 -0.55 -5.91 -6.31
CA ALA A 21 -1.02 -4.73 -5.60
C ALA A 21 -2.17 -5.07 -4.65
N ALA A 22 -3.18 -5.82 -5.11
CA ALA A 22 -4.30 -6.23 -4.28
C ALA A 22 -3.87 -7.13 -3.10
N SER A 23 -2.98 -8.10 -3.35
CA SER A 23 -2.41 -8.95 -2.29
C SER A 23 -1.57 -8.14 -1.30
N PHE A 24 -0.77 -7.19 -1.78
CA PHE A 24 0.07 -6.34 -0.93
C PHE A 24 -0.78 -5.44 -0.04
N VAL A 25 -1.84 -4.82 -0.58
CA VAL A 25 -2.83 -4.06 0.19
C VAL A 25 -3.39 -4.87 1.34
N SER A 26 -3.79 -6.11 1.05
CA SER A 26 -4.35 -7.02 2.07
C SER A 26 -3.31 -7.38 3.13
N ALA A 27 -2.07 -7.66 2.72
CA ALA A 27 -0.96 -7.97 3.62
C ALA A 27 -0.61 -6.78 4.54
N VAL A 28 -0.55 -5.55 3.99
CA VAL A 28 -0.31 -4.33 4.77
C VAL A 28 -1.45 -4.10 5.76
N GLY A 29 -2.71 -4.24 5.32
CA GLY A 29 -3.86 -4.12 6.21
C GLY A 29 -3.83 -5.13 7.36
N ALA A 30 -3.54 -6.40 7.06
CA ALA A 30 -3.40 -7.45 8.06
C ALA A 30 -2.24 -7.17 9.03
N ALA A 31 -1.10 -6.70 8.54
CA ALA A 31 0.05 -6.35 9.37
C ALA A 31 -0.27 -5.17 10.32
N VAL A 32 -0.97 -4.14 9.83
CA VAL A 32 -1.41 -3.02 10.67
C VAL A 32 -2.39 -3.50 11.75
N LEU A 33 -3.39 -4.30 11.39
CA LEU A 33 -4.33 -4.85 12.38
C LEU A 33 -3.63 -5.75 13.41
N ALA A 34 -2.70 -6.60 12.97
CA ALA A 34 -1.92 -7.44 13.86
C ALA A 34 -1.07 -6.60 14.82
N SER A 35 -0.43 -5.52 14.33
CA SER A 35 0.33 -4.61 15.19
C SER A 35 -0.56 -3.93 16.23
N ILE A 36 -1.73 -3.40 15.85
CA ILE A 36 -2.70 -2.82 16.79
C ILE A 36 -3.16 -3.86 17.82
N GLY A 37 -3.37 -5.12 17.41
CA GLY A 37 -3.73 -6.21 18.29
C GLY A 37 -2.64 -6.53 19.32
N LEU A 38 -1.37 -6.53 18.91
CA LEU A 38 -0.24 -6.69 19.81
C LEU A 38 -0.16 -5.55 20.83
N GLU A 39 -0.34 -4.30 20.39
CA GLU A 39 -0.38 -3.14 21.29
C GLU A 39 -1.52 -3.22 22.31
N ALA A 40 -2.70 -3.65 21.87
CA ALA A 40 -3.86 -3.85 22.74
C ALA A 40 -3.62 -4.92 23.81
N LEU A 41 -2.81 -5.95 23.50
CA LEU A 41 -2.40 -7.00 24.44
C LEU A 41 -1.20 -6.58 25.31
N GLY A 42 -0.61 -5.41 25.07
CA GLY A 42 0.63 -4.97 25.72
C GLY A 42 1.89 -5.74 25.26
N LEU A 43 1.79 -6.45 24.13
CA LEU A 43 2.88 -7.21 23.49
C LEU A 43 3.50 -6.47 22.31
N GLY A 44 3.16 -5.19 22.15
CA GLY A 44 3.72 -4.33 21.12
C GLY A 44 5.20 -3.98 21.37
N PRO A 45 5.95 -3.66 20.31
CA PRO A 45 7.33 -3.18 20.43
C PRO A 45 7.41 -1.90 21.28
N GLN A 46 8.19 -1.94 22.37
CA GLN A 46 8.26 -0.82 23.33
C GLN A 46 9.25 0.28 22.94
N ASN A 47 10.22 -0.03 22.07
CA ASN A 47 11.31 0.89 21.73
C ASN A 47 11.16 1.51 20.34
N GLU A 48 10.28 0.98 19.49
CA GLU A 48 10.09 1.43 18.12
C GLU A 48 8.72 2.08 17.91
N PRO A 49 8.65 3.35 17.46
CA PRO A 49 7.39 3.99 17.11
C PRO A 49 6.84 3.38 15.82
N THR A 50 5.98 2.38 15.95
CA THR A 50 5.30 1.75 14.81
C THR A 50 4.03 2.51 14.40
N LEU A 51 3.57 2.28 13.16
CA LEU A 51 2.29 2.80 12.69
C LEU A 51 1.13 2.27 13.54
N GLY A 52 1.17 0.98 13.90
CA GLY A 52 0.16 0.34 14.76
C GLY A 52 0.07 0.95 16.14
N MET A 53 1.21 1.16 16.80
CA MET A 53 1.34 1.87 18.07
C MET A 53 0.69 3.25 17.99
N THR A 54 1.04 4.04 16.98
CA THR A 54 0.51 5.40 16.81
C THR A 54 -1.01 5.39 16.60
N ILE A 55 -1.52 4.47 15.77
CA ILE A 55 -2.96 4.31 15.54
C ILE A 55 -3.68 3.85 16.82
N TYR A 56 -3.13 2.88 17.53
CA TYR A 56 -3.68 2.37 18.79
C TYR A 56 -3.86 3.50 19.81
N TRP A 57 -2.81 4.29 20.05
CA TRP A 57 -2.87 5.40 20.99
C TRP A 57 -3.77 6.54 20.49
N ALA A 58 -3.81 6.81 19.19
CA ALA A 58 -4.73 7.77 18.59
C ALA A 58 -6.20 7.40 18.81
N LEU A 59 -6.54 6.12 18.75
CA LEU A 59 -7.86 5.59 19.08
C LEU A 59 -8.11 5.61 20.59
N TYR A 60 -7.16 5.14 21.39
CA TYR A 60 -7.25 5.07 22.86
C TYR A 60 -7.55 6.44 23.49
N TYR A 61 -6.82 7.48 23.08
CA TYR A 61 -7.05 8.84 23.58
C TYR A 61 -8.18 9.58 22.86
N THR A 62 -8.88 8.91 21.93
CA THR A 62 -9.96 9.51 21.13
C THR A 62 -9.50 10.81 20.47
N SER A 63 -8.28 10.80 19.92
CA SER A 63 -7.58 11.97 19.36
C SER A 63 -8.39 12.68 18.26
N LEU A 64 -9.19 11.91 17.51
CA LEU A 64 -10.13 12.41 16.50
C LEU A 64 -11.14 13.40 17.08
N LEU A 65 -11.80 13.05 18.19
CA LEU A 65 -12.79 13.92 18.84
C LEU A 65 -12.12 15.08 19.59
N ARG A 66 -10.86 14.91 20.02
CA ARG A 66 -10.06 15.95 20.66
C ARG A 66 -9.43 16.96 19.69
N GLY A 67 -9.62 16.78 18.38
CA GLY A 67 -9.03 17.67 17.36
C GLY A 67 -7.50 17.52 17.20
N MET A 68 -6.91 16.45 17.75
CA MET A 68 -5.47 16.18 17.69
C MET A 68 -5.10 15.52 16.35
N TRP A 69 -5.23 16.28 15.26
CA TRP A 69 -5.02 15.77 13.90
C TRP A 69 -3.61 15.24 13.64
N TRP A 70 -2.60 15.79 14.32
CA TRP A 70 -1.21 15.35 14.25
C TRP A 70 -0.98 13.89 14.67
N TRP A 71 -1.92 13.25 15.36
CA TRP A 71 -1.76 11.84 15.78
C TRP A 71 -2.32 10.85 14.77
N TRP A 72 -3.50 11.14 14.19
CA TRP A 72 -4.16 10.23 13.27
C TRP A 72 -3.86 10.54 11.80
N ALA A 73 -3.58 11.79 11.45
CA ALA A 73 -3.37 12.16 10.05
C ALA A 73 -2.08 11.56 9.45
N PRO A 74 -0.90 11.61 10.12
CA PRO A 74 0.32 11.04 9.55
C PRO A 74 0.24 9.55 9.16
N PRO A 75 -0.25 8.63 10.03
CA PRO A 75 -0.34 7.22 9.66
C PRO A 75 -1.34 6.99 8.52
N ILE A 76 -2.46 7.72 8.47
CA ILE A 76 -3.43 7.62 7.36
C ILE A 76 -2.81 8.10 6.05
N VAL A 77 -2.10 9.22 6.05
CA VAL A 77 -1.44 9.75 4.85
C VAL A 77 -0.41 8.76 4.31
N MET A 78 0.39 8.13 5.17
CA MET A 78 1.34 7.09 4.76
C MET A 78 0.65 5.91 4.06
N ILE A 79 -0.45 5.41 4.64
CA ILE A 79 -1.23 4.33 4.03
C ILE A 79 -1.76 4.80 2.67
N VAL A 80 -2.36 5.99 2.58
CA VAL A 80 -2.87 6.53 1.32
C VAL A 80 -1.76 6.64 0.26
N LEU A 81 -0.56 7.10 0.64
CA LEU A 81 0.58 7.23 -0.28
C LEU A 81 1.04 5.88 -0.81
N ILE A 82 1.08 4.85 0.02
CA ILE A 82 1.42 3.48 -0.40
C ILE A 82 0.40 2.97 -1.42
N PHE A 83 -0.89 3.13 -1.12
CA PHE A 83 -1.97 2.69 -2.01
C PHE A 83 -1.97 3.47 -3.32
N LEU A 84 -1.76 4.78 -3.25
CA LEU A 84 -1.69 5.64 -4.43
C LEU A 84 -0.47 5.32 -5.29
N GLY A 85 0.68 5.02 -4.67
CA GLY A 85 1.88 4.57 -5.37
C GLY A 85 1.63 3.28 -6.14
N LEU A 86 1.02 2.28 -5.50
CA LEU A 86 0.64 1.02 -6.16
C LEU A 86 -0.38 1.25 -7.28
N PHE A 87 -1.34 2.13 -7.07
CA PHE A 87 -2.33 2.49 -8.07
C PHE A 87 -1.71 3.16 -9.30
N LEU A 88 -0.81 4.13 -9.09
CA LEU A 88 -0.06 4.79 -10.16
C LEU A 88 0.84 3.82 -10.93
N VAL A 89 1.50 2.91 -10.22
CA VAL A 89 2.28 1.82 -10.82
C VAL A 89 1.37 0.96 -11.70
N SER A 90 0.22 0.51 -11.19
CA SER A 90 -0.76 -0.26 -11.98
C SER A 90 -1.15 0.47 -13.27
N MET A 91 -1.56 1.74 -13.17
CA MET A 91 -1.96 2.54 -14.34
C MET A 91 -0.80 2.81 -15.31
N GLY A 92 0.41 3.04 -14.81
CA GLY A 92 1.59 3.24 -15.65
C GLY A 92 1.94 1.99 -16.45
N LEU A 93 1.78 0.83 -15.83
CA LEU A 93 2.04 -0.47 -16.46
C LEU A 93 0.93 -0.88 -17.42
N ASP A 94 -0.33 -0.54 -17.15
CA ASP A 94 -1.43 -0.69 -18.12
C ASP A 94 -1.13 0.05 -19.44
N ARG A 95 -0.55 1.26 -19.36
CA ARG A 95 -0.14 2.02 -20.55
C ARG A 95 1.00 1.37 -21.33
N ILE A 96 1.93 0.70 -20.64
CA ILE A 96 3.07 0.01 -21.26
C ILE A 96 2.62 -1.32 -21.88
N ALA A 97 1.72 -2.04 -21.21
CA ALA A 97 1.23 -3.35 -21.62
C ALA A 97 0.24 -3.27 -22.79
N ASN A 98 -0.50 -2.18 -22.93
CA ASN A 98 -1.45 -1.99 -24.04
C ASN A 98 -1.06 -0.86 -25.02
N PRO A 99 -0.01 -1.04 -25.85
CA PRO A 99 0.35 -0.08 -26.89
C PRO A 99 -0.59 -0.10 -28.11
N ARG A 100 -1.68 -0.89 -28.08
CA ARG A 100 -2.44 -1.29 -29.27
C ARG A 100 -3.54 -0.30 -29.69
N ILE A 101 -3.85 0.71 -28.88
CA ILE A 101 -4.89 1.71 -29.18
C ILE A 101 -4.49 2.72 -30.28
N TRP A 102 -3.23 2.69 -30.74
CA TRP A 102 -2.73 3.64 -31.75
C TRP A 102 -2.90 3.18 -33.22
N LYS A 103 -3.25 1.91 -33.50
CA LYS A 103 -3.22 1.35 -34.87
C LYS A 103 -4.56 1.22 -35.61
N VAL A 104 -5.68 1.74 -35.10
CA VAL A 104 -7.01 1.47 -35.71
C VAL A 104 -7.67 2.70 -36.36
N SER A 105 -6.94 3.80 -36.61
CA SER A 105 -7.50 4.96 -37.32
C SER A 105 -6.59 5.56 -38.41
N SER A 106 -5.94 4.71 -39.21
CA SER A 106 -5.30 5.14 -40.47
C SER A 106 -5.90 4.38 -41.64
#